data_AF-A0A352NEF5-F1
#
_entry.id   AF-A0A352NEF5-F1
#
_cell.length_a   1.000
_cell.length_b   1.000
_cell.length_c   1.000
_cell.angle_alpha   90.00
_cell.angle_beta   90.00
_cell.angle_gamma   90.00
#
_symmetry.space_group_name_H-M   'P 1'
#
loop_
_entity.id
_entity.type
_entity.pdbx_description
1 polymer ?
#
loop_
_entity_poly.entity_id
_entity_poly.type
_entity_poly.pdbx_seq_one_letter_code
_entity_poly.pdbx_strand_id
1 'polypeptide(L)'
;MKRKDRRKKKSMTKILLLLLVLIIGGIVYVFLNQKQADKKAENSVANIASKEKNTVSKNSSEKKVLLSKDENHLPILMYHYVTSNSDELPQDSNNIDIVAFENQLKALKENNYKTVSAAEAQQLLTKKEKLDNKLVWLTFDDGSVTMYTRIFPLLKKYNMHATSFIITDYVNNGQGGILTWDQIKEMKESGLVDFGSHTAQHFDLGLQTAEQQQEELLKSKSDLDKELNQNTDMICYPAGGYNQDTLNIADKLGYKFGVLDPGRNGAIESDAKESDGLLMLPRYRMLDTTTPNDLLKMLEQSTVYNTENTIEK
;
A
#
# COMPACT_ATOMS: atom_id res chain seq x y z
N MET A 1 -39.89 -61.02 -31.96
CA MET A 1 -39.44 -59.66 -31.61
C MET A 1 -38.15 -59.53 -30.76
N LYS A 2 -37.50 -60.61 -30.27
CA LYS A 2 -36.36 -60.51 -29.31
C LYS A 2 -34.92 -60.51 -29.89
N ARG A 3 -34.70 -60.81 -31.18
CA ARG A 3 -33.35 -60.87 -31.79
C ARG A 3 -32.81 -59.52 -32.27
N LYS A 4 -33.68 -58.56 -32.64
CA LYS A 4 -33.29 -57.25 -33.17
C LYS A 4 -32.74 -56.32 -32.07
N ASP A 5 -33.28 -56.37 -30.86
CA ASP A 5 -32.84 -55.55 -29.72
C ASP A 5 -31.48 -55.95 -29.16
N ARG A 6 -31.16 -57.25 -29.09
CA ARG A 6 -29.84 -57.72 -28.61
C ARG A 6 -28.70 -57.28 -29.55
N ARG A 7 -28.96 -57.17 -30.86
CA ARG A 7 -27.98 -56.64 -31.84
C ARG A 7 -27.80 -55.13 -31.69
N LYS A 8 -28.89 -54.35 -31.52
CA LYS A 8 -28.80 -52.91 -31.24
C LYS A 8 -28.04 -52.62 -29.94
N LYS A 9 -28.30 -53.35 -28.86
CA LYS A 9 -27.63 -53.13 -27.56
C LYS A 9 -26.13 -53.45 -27.60
N LYS A 10 -25.71 -54.51 -28.31
CA LYS A 10 -24.28 -54.81 -28.57
C LYS A 10 -23.60 -53.79 -29.52
N SER A 11 -24.35 -53.19 -30.43
CA SER A 11 -23.84 -52.11 -31.30
C SER A 11 -23.63 -50.82 -30.52
N MET A 12 -24.56 -50.47 -29.63
CA MET A 12 -24.47 -49.27 -28.78
C MET A 12 -23.32 -49.35 -27.78
N THR A 13 -23.07 -50.51 -27.16
CA THR A 13 -21.92 -50.67 -26.25
C THR A 13 -20.58 -50.57 -26.97
N LYS A 14 -20.48 -51.05 -28.21
CA LYS A 14 -19.28 -50.86 -29.05
C LYS A 14 -19.07 -49.39 -29.42
N ILE A 15 -20.14 -48.65 -29.72
CA ILE A 15 -20.09 -47.21 -30.00
C ILE A 15 -19.64 -46.44 -28.74
N LEU A 16 -20.17 -46.78 -27.57
CA LEU A 16 -19.77 -46.14 -26.30
C LEU A 16 -18.30 -46.38 -25.96
N LEU A 17 -17.80 -47.61 -26.17
CA LEU A 17 -16.39 -47.95 -25.98
C LEU A 17 -15.49 -47.18 -26.95
N LEU A 18 -15.91 -46.99 -28.20
CA LEU A 18 -15.19 -46.21 -29.20
C LEU A 18 -15.12 -44.72 -28.81
N LEU A 19 -16.22 -44.16 -28.30
CA LEU A 19 -16.27 -42.79 -27.79
C LEU A 19 -15.37 -42.60 -26.56
N LEU A 20 -15.34 -43.57 -25.64
CA LEU A 20 -14.47 -43.52 -24.47
C LEU A 20 -12.98 -43.51 -24.86
N VAL A 21 -12.59 -44.34 -25.83
CA VAL A 21 -11.21 -44.38 -26.35
C VAL A 21 -10.83 -43.06 -27.02
N LEU A 22 -11.75 -42.43 -27.76
CA LEU A 22 -11.52 -41.11 -28.37
C LEU A 22 -11.37 -40.01 -27.33
N ILE A 23 -12.16 -40.03 -26.25
CA ILE A 23 -12.05 -39.06 -25.15
C ILE A 23 -10.72 -39.21 -24.43
N ILE A 24 -10.33 -40.44 -24.07
CA ILE A 24 -9.04 -40.70 -23.41
C ILE A 24 -7.88 -40.29 -24.33
N GLY A 25 -7.97 -40.61 -25.63
CA GLY A 25 -6.99 -40.17 -26.62
C GLY A 25 -6.87 -38.64 -26.72
N GLY A 26 -8.01 -37.93 -26.67
CA GLY A 26 -8.04 -36.46 -26.66
C GLY A 26 -7.40 -35.87 -25.40
N ILE A 27 -7.69 -36.42 -24.22
CA ILE A 27 -7.08 -35.97 -22.95
C ILE A 27 -5.56 -36.22 -22.96
N VAL A 28 -5.11 -37.39 -23.40
CA VAL A 28 -3.68 -37.71 -23.52
C VAL A 28 -3.01 -36.77 -24.54
N TYR A 29 -3.65 -36.48 -25.66
CA TYR A 29 -3.13 -35.54 -26.67
C TYR A 29 -2.97 -34.12 -26.12
N VAL A 30 -3.97 -33.61 -25.38
CA VAL A 30 -3.89 -32.30 -24.72
C VAL A 30 -2.75 -32.27 -23.70
N PHE A 31 -2.62 -33.32 -22.88
CA PHE A 31 -1.57 -33.40 -21.86
C PHE A 31 -0.16 -33.48 -22.47
N LEU A 32 0.00 -34.22 -23.57
CA LEU A 32 1.28 -34.30 -24.30
C LEU A 32 1.64 -32.96 -24.96
N ASN A 33 0.66 -32.24 -25.51
CA ASN A 33 0.88 -30.92 -26.10
C ASN A 33 1.19 -29.84 -25.04
N GLN A 34 0.55 -29.90 -23.86
CA GLN A 34 0.87 -29.00 -22.75
C GLN A 34 2.31 -29.21 -22.27
N LYS A 35 2.73 -30.47 -22.12
CA LYS A 35 4.11 -30.82 -21.74
C LYS A 35 5.16 -30.42 -22.79
N GLN A 36 4.80 -30.39 -24.08
CA GLN A 36 5.66 -29.83 -25.14
C GLN A 36 5.69 -28.30 -25.11
N ALA A 37 4.58 -27.63 -24.80
CA ALA A 37 4.52 -26.18 -24.65
C ALA A 37 5.38 -25.72 -23.46
N ASP A 38 5.31 -26.42 -22.33
CA ASP A 38 6.11 -26.12 -21.13
C ASP A 38 7.61 -26.28 -21.41
N LYS A 39 8.02 -27.36 -22.07
CA LYS A 39 9.43 -27.55 -22.50
C LYS A 39 9.90 -26.49 -23.50
N LYS A 40 9.01 -25.98 -24.35
CA LYS A 40 9.34 -24.93 -25.31
C LYS A 40 9.44 -23.56 -24.63
N ALA A 41 8.61 -23.30 -23.62
CA ALA A 41 8.71 -22.12 -22.77
C ALA A 41 10.03 -22.14 -21.97
N GLU A 42 10.37 -23.27 -21.35
CA GLU A 42 11.61 -23.45 -20.57
C GLU A 42 12.87 -23.26 -21.43
N ASN A 43 12.87 -23.80 -22.66
CA ASN A 43 13.96 -23.59 -23.62
C ASN A 43 14.02 -22.17 -24.22
N SER A 44 12.89 -21.44 -24.27
CA SER A 44 12.88 -20.04 -24.70
C SER A 44 13.45 -19.12 -23.62
N VAL A 45 13.13 -19.37 -22.36
CA VAL A 45 13.69 -18.64 -21.20
C VAL A 45 15.19 -18.92 -21.06
N ALA A 46 15.63 -20.16 -21.26
CA ALA A 46 17.05 -20.53 -21.26
C ALA A 46 17.84 -19.91 -22.44
N ASN A 47 17.21 -19.73 -23.62
CA ASN A 47 17.83 -19.07 -24.77
C ASN A 47 17.85 -17.54 -24.67
N ILE A 48 16.90 -16.91 -23.97
CA ILE A 48 16.94 -15.47 -23.67
C ILE A 48 18.02 -15.19 -22.61
N ALA A 49 18.09 -16.00 -21.55
CA ALA A 49 19.08 -15.87 -20.48
C ALA A 49 20.54 -16.11 -20.92
N SER A 50 20.77 -16.81 -22.03
CA SER A 50 22.12 -17.05 -22.60
C SER A 50 22.53 -16.02 -23.67
N LYS A 51 21.57 -15.27 -24.24
CA LYS A 51 21.85 -14.26 -25.27
C LYS A 51 22.08 -12.85 -24.68
N GLU A 52 21.56 -12.55 -23.50
CA GLU A 52 21.86 -11.29 -22.79
C GLU A 52 23.25 -11.26 -22.13
N LYS A 53 23.94 -12.39 -22.00
CA LYS A 53 25.27 -12.45 -21.34
C LYS A 53 26.47 -12.08 -22.21
N ASN A 54 26.32 -11.79 -23.52
CA ASN A 54 27.48 -11.62 -24.42
C ASN A 54 27.54 -10.33 -25.25
N THR A 55 26.68 -9.34 -25.00
CA THR A 55 26.82 -8.03 -25.63
C THR A 55 26.30 -6.95 -24.68
N VAL A 56 27.15 -6.48 -23.77
CA VAL A 56 27.51 -5.06 -23.56
C VAL A 56 28.62 -5.04 -22.50
N SER A 57 29.86 -4.96 -22.97
CA SER A 57 30.93 -4.33 -22.20
C SER A 57 31.09 -2.92 -22.77
N LYS A 58 30.64 -1.91 -22.01
CA LYS A 58 31.32 -0.62 -21.81
C LYS A 58 30.39 0.38 -21.10
N ASN A 59 30.87 0.84 -19.94
CA ASN A 59 30.52 2.05 -19.22
C ASN A 59 29.06 2.23 -18.75
N SER A 60 28.75 1.60 -17.61
CA SER A 60 27.90 2.22 -16.58
C SER A 60 28.40 1.79 -15.21
N SER A 61 28.64 2.75 -14.32
CA SER A 61 28.93 2.51 -12.91
C SER A 61 27.67 1.94 -12.24
N GLU A 62 27.48 0.63 -12.31
CA GLU A 62 26.43 -0.07 -11.58
C GLU A 62 26.79 -0.08 -10.08
N LYS A 63 26.03 0.70 -9.29
CA LYS A 63 25.96 0.46 -7.84
C LYS A 63 25.46 -0.97 -7.65
N LYS A 64 26.34 -1.83 -7.13
CA LYS A 64 26.01 -3.21 -6.75
C LYS A 64 24.91 -3.17 -5.68
N VAL A 65 23.67 -3.45 -6.05
CA VAL A 65 22.54 -3.56 -5.13
C VAL A 65 22.79 -4.78 -4.23
N LEU A 66 23.17 -4.53 -2.98
CA LEU A 66 23.33 -5.57 -1.97
C LEU A 66 21.94 -5.90 -1.42
N LEU A 67 21.47 -7.12 -1.68
CA LEU A 67 20.25 -7.65 -1.06
C LEU A 67 20.55 -7.96 0.42
N SER A 68 19.87 -7.26 1.33
CA SER A 68 19.96 -7.52 2.78
C SER A 68 19.18 -8.76 3.17
N LYS A 69 19.57 -9.43 4.26
CA LYS A 69 18.71 -10.45 4.89
C LYS A 69 17.62 -9.82 5.74
N ASP A 70 17.96 -8.72 6.42
CA ASP A 70 17.08 -7.97 7.31
C ASP A 70 16.12 -7.10 6.51
N GLU A 71 14.88 -7.02 6.98
CA GLU A 71 13.84 -6.17 6.41
C GLU A 71 14.11 -4.68 6.67
N ASN A 72 13.53 -3.83 5.82
CA ASN A 72 13.60 -2.39 6.04
C ASN A 72 12.58 -1.96 7.10
N HIS A 73 12.96 -0.96 7.89
CA HIS A 73 12.13 -0.34 8.91
C HIS A 73 11.75 1.07 8.45
N LEU A 74 10.48 1.44 8.37
CA LEU A 74 10.06 2.77 7.94
C LEU A 74 9.24 3.44 9.04
N PRO A 75 9.70 4.57 9.60
CA PRO A 75 8.88 5.33 10.51
C PRO A 75 7.73 5.97 9.76
N ILE A 76 6.51 5.75 10.23
CA ILE A 76 5.32 6.36 9.68
C ILE A 76 4.73 7.28 10.76
N LEU A 77 4.70 8.57 10.49
CA LEU A 77 4.15 9.57 11.40
C LEU A 77 2.68 9.81 11.08
N MET A 78 1.83 9.72 12.09
CA MET A 78 0.39 9.95 11.98
C MET A 78 0.03 11.34 12.51
N TYR A 79 -0.49 12.18 11.63
CA TYR A 79 -1.07 13.48 11.90
C TYR A 79 -2.57 13.48 11.56
N HIS A 80 -3.33 14.44 12.07
CA HIS A 80 -4.72 14.66 11.65
C HIS A 80 -4.93 16.14 11.30
N TYR A 81 -5.05 17.00 12.31
CA TYR A 81 -5.33 18.43 12.14
C TYR A 81 -4.10 19.26 12.47
N VAL A 82 -3.88 20.32 11.68
CA VAL A 82 -2.83 21.31 11.98
C VAL A 82 -3.40 22.73 11.87
N THR A 83 -3.68 23.35 13.01
CA THR A 83 -4.19 24.73 13.08
C THR A 83 -3.87 25.37 14.43
N SER A 84 -3.71 26.71 14.41
CA SER A 84 -3.63 27.53 15.62
C SER A 84 -5.00 27.81 16.25
N ASN A 85 -6.08 27.50 15.54
CA ASN A 85 -7.46 27.77 15.95
C ASN A 85 -8.18 26.46 16.25
N SER A 86 -7.97 25.89 17.44
CA SER A 86 -8.61 24.63 17.85
C SER A 86 -10.14 24.71 17.89
N ASP A 87 -10.71 25.90 18.05
CA ASP A 87 -12.16 26.13 18.06
C ASP A 87 -12.84 25.82 16.72
N GLU A 88 -12.05 25.69 15.64
CA GLU A 88 -12.53 25.30 14.30
C GLU A 88 -12.64 23.77 14.12
N LEU A 89 -12.29 22.98 15.14
CA LEU A 89 -12.18 21.52 15.05
C LEU A 89 -13.27 20.79 15.86
N PRO A 90 -13.59 19.53 15.49
CA PRO A 90 -14.37 18.65 16.35
C PRO A 90 -13.72 18.51 17.74
N GLN A 91 -14.55 18.32 18.77
CA GLN A 91 -14.06 18.08 20.13
C GLN A 91 -13.15 16.83 20.17
N ASP A 92 -12.08 16.89 20.97
CA ASP A 92 -11.08 15.82 21.14
C ASP A 92 -10.30 15.44 19.85
N SER A 93 -10.29 16.34 18.85
CA SER A 93 -9.45 16.18 17.65
C SER A 93 -7.97 16.18 18.00
N ASN A 94 -7.21 15.25 17.42
CA ASN A 94 -5.74 15.25 17.50
C ASN A 94 -5.17 16.41 16.66
N ASN A 95 -5.16 17.61 17.23
CA ASN A 95 -4.65 18.83 16.61
C ASN A 95 -3.20 19.09 17.02
N ILE A 96 -2.42 19.66 16.11
CA ILE A 96 -1.09 20.21 16.38
C ILE A 96 -1.07 21.67 15.95
N ASP A 97 -0.51 22.56 16.78
CA ASP A 97 -0.31 23.95 16.39
C ASP A 97 0.60 24.05 15.16
N ILE A 98 0.28 24.97 14.26
CA ILE A 98 1.02 25.13 13.00
C ILE A 98 2.50 25.47 13.21
N VAL A 99 2.85 26.21 14.26
CA VAL A 99 4.24 26.54 14.60
C VAL A 99 4.95 25.29 15.13
N ALA A 100 4.28 24.48 15.95
CA ALA A 100 4.83 23.20 16.42
C ALA A 100 5.10 22.24 15.24
N PHE A 101 4.13 22.10 14.33
CA PHE A 101 4.28 21.29 13.13
C PHE A 101 5.42 21.79 12.21
N GLU A 102 5.52 23.10 11.97
CA GLU A 102 6.63 23.65 11.18
C GLU A 102 8.00 23.36 11.83
N ASN A 103 8.10 23.46 13.16
CA ASN A 103 9.33 23.13 13.87
C ASN A 103 9.72 21.65 13.72
N GLN A 104 8.75 20.73 13.65
CA GLN A 104 8.98 19.32 13.36
C GLN A 104 9.55 19.13 11.94
N LEU A 105 8.95 19.74 10.91
CA LEU A 105 9.47 19.68 9.54
C LEU A 105 10.87 20.27 9.42
N LYS A 106 11.12 21.39 10.11
CA LYS A 106 12.45 22.01 10.15
C LYS A 106 13.48 21.06 10.77
N ALA A 107 13.16 20.39 11.88
CA ALA A 107 14.06 19.46 12.52
C ALA A 107 14.36 18.22 11.66
N LEU A 108 13.36 17.69 10.95
CA LEU A 108 13.58 16.62 9.95
C LEU A 108 14.60 17.07 8.90
N LYS A 109 14.42 18.26 8.33
CA LYS A 109 15.31 18.81 7.31
C LYS A 109 16.74 19.04 7.84
N GLU A 110 16.87 19.66 9.01
CA GLU A 110 18.17 19.95 9.64
C GLU A 110 18.94 18.68 10.03
N ASN A 111 18.23 17.57 10.27
CA ASN A 111 18.81 16.26 10.59
C ASN A 111 18.91 15.31 9.38
N ASN A 112 18.73 15.83 8.16
CA ASN A 112 18.85 15.12 6.89
C ASN A 112 17.84 13.96 6.70
N TYR A 113 16.65 14.06 7.29
CA TYR A 113 15.55 13.16 6.97
C TYR A 113 14.94 13.54 5.62
N LYS A 114 14.70 12.52 4.78
CA LYS A 114 13.92 12.64 3.56
C LYS A 114 12.54 12.02 3.80
N THR A 115 11.50 12.78 3.52
CA THR A 115 10.13 12.29 3.48
C THR A 115 9.88 11.49 2.21
N VAL A 116 9.19 10.36 2.31
CA VAL A 116 8.94 9.48 1.17
C VAL A 116 7.53 9.63 0.62
N SER A 117 7.40 9.47 -0.71
CA SER A 117 6.11 9.23 -1.37
C SER A 117 5.56 7.85 -0.99
N ALA A 118 4.28 7.64 -1.25
CA ALA A 118 3.63 6.34 -1.13
C ALA A 118 4.37 5.26 -1.92
N ALA A 119 4.66 5.52 -3.20
CA ALA A 119 5.36 4.57 -4.06
C ALA A 119 6.77 4.22 -3.55
N GLU A 120 7.50 5.21 -3.03
CA GLU A 120 8.78 4.95 -2.35
C GLU A 120 8.55 4.08 -1.12
N ALA A 121 7.63 4.44 -0.21
CA ALA A 121 7.33 3.65 0.98
C ALA A 121 7.01 2.17 0.65
N GLN A 122 6.22 1.92 -0.41
CA GLN A 122 5.94 0.56 -0.87
C GLN A 122 7.21 -0.18 -1.27
N GLN A 123 8.09 0.47 -2.03
CA GLN A 123 9.36 -0.13 -2.46
C GLN A 123 10.25 -0.41 -1.25
N LEU A 124 10.32 0.51 -0.29
CA LEU A 124 11.14 0.32 0.92
C LEU A 124 10.67 -0.90 1.71
N LEU A 125 9.37 -1.03 1.95
CA LEU A 125 8.80 -2.06 2.79
C LEU A 125 8.75 -3.44 2.13
N THR A 126 8.77 -3.51 0.79
CA THR A 126 8.67 -4.80 0.05
C THR A 126 9.99 -5.27 -0.55
N LYS A 127 10.95 -4.36 -0.76
CA LYS A 127 12.25 -4.72 -1.32
C LYS A 127 13.32 -4.69 -0.25
N LYS A 128 14.22 -5.66 -0.32
CA LYS A 128 15.41 -5.75 0.55
C LYS A 128 16.60 -4.98 -0.03
N GLU A 129 16.36 -3.75 -0.45
CA GLU A 129 17.40 -2.86 -0.97
C GLU A 129 17.95 -1.98 0.17
N LYS A 130 19.28 -1.85 0.23
CA LYS A 130 19.95 -0.96 1.20
C LYS A 130 19.62 0.50 0.90
N LEU A 131 19.29 1.24 1.95
CA LEU A 131 18.98 2.66 1.90
C LEU A 131 20.10 3.45 2.59
N ASP A 132 20.62 4.46 1.89
CA ASP A 132 21.67 5.33 2.43
C ASP A 132 21.08 6.56 3.16
N ASN A 133 19.75 6.69 3.24
CA ASN A 133 19.05 7.89 3.70
C ASN A 133 18.28 7.64 5.01
N LYS A 134 18.19 8.66 5.86
CA LYS A 134 17.22 8.71 6.96
C LYS A 134 15.84 8.99 6.38
N LEU A 135 14.95 8.00 6.38
CA LEU A 135 13.64 8.10 5.73
C LEU A 135 12.53 8.17 6.76
N VAL A 136 11.45 8.86 6.41
CA VAL A 136 10.25 8.98 7.23
C VAL A 136 9.04 9.16 6.31
N TRP A 137 7.91 8.58 6.67
CA TRP A 137 6.66 8.73 5.92
C TRP A 137 5.68 9.59 6.71
N LEU A 138 5.28 10.73 6.15
CA LEU A 138 4.29 11.61 6.77
C LEU A 138 2.89 11.22 6.30
N THR A 139 2.00 10.90 7.23
CA THR A 139 0.60 10.54 6.93
C THR A 139 -0.39 11.46 7.66
N PHE A 140 -1.47 11.83 6.98
CA PHE A 140 -2.52 12.71 7.49
C PHE A 140 -3.89 12.07 7.29
N ASP A 141 -4.63 11.89 8.38
CA ASP A 141 -5.94 11.25 8.34
C ASP A 141 -7.08 12.28 8.16
N ASP A 142 -8.31 11.80 8.02
CA ASP A 142 -9.59 12.55 7.94
C ASP A 142 -9.85 13.43 6.71
N GLY A 143 -8.83 13.82 5.94
CA GLY A 143 -9.01 14.69 4.78
C GLY A 143 -9.43 16.13 5.13
N SER A 144 -8.95 16.65 6.27
CA SER A 144 -9.19 18.03 6.72
C SER A 144 -8.70 19.08 5.72
N VAL A 145 -9.44 20.19 5.58
CA VAL A 145 -9.05 21.35 4.76
C VAL A 145 -7.74 22.01 5.23
N THR A 146 -7.31 21.75 6.46
CA THR A 146 -5.99 22.18 6.97
C THR A 146 -4.84 21.57 6.16
N MET A 147 -5.04 20.40 5.57
CA MET A 147 -4.09 19.77 4.65
C MET A 147 -3.75 20.72 3.48
N TYR A 148 -4.76 21.35 2.88
CA TYR A 148 -4.57 22.28 1.77
C TYR A 148 -4.12 23.66 2.24
N THR A 149 -4.75 24.20 3.28
CA THR A 149 -4.61 25.61 3.67
C THR A 149 -3.44 25.90 4.61
N ARG A 150 -2.87 24.88 5.25
CA ARG A 150 -1.79 25.03 6.25
C ARG A 150 -0.61 24.10 5.97
N ILE A 151 -0.87 22.81 5.78
CA ILE A 151 0.19 21.79 5.63
C ILE A 151 0.85 21.86 4.25
N PHE A 152 0.08 21.88 3.17
CA PHE A 152 0.59 21.87 1.80
C PHE A 152 1.56 23.04 1.47
N PRO A 153 1.32 24.29 1.92
CA PRO A 153 2.31 25.37 1.80
C PRO A 153 3.65 25.04 2.47
N LEU A 154 3.64 24.38 3.64
CA LEU A 154 4.86 23.97 4.34
C LEU A 154 5.54 22.80 3.62
N LEU A 155 4.79 21.81 3.14
CA LEU A 155 5.34 20.74 2.30
C LEU A 155 6.08 21.30 1.08
N LYS A 156 5.50 22.30 0.40
CA LYS A 156 6.17 23.04 -0.68
C LYS A 156 7.43 23.77 -0.21
N LYS A 157 7.37 24.49 0.92
CA LYS A 157 8.51 25.23 1.49
C LYS A 157 9.69 24.33 1.83
N TYR A 158 9.43 23.14 2.35
CA TYR A 158 10.47 22.20 2.78
C TYR A 158 10.81 21.14 1.72
N ASN A 159 10.08 21.11 0.60
CA ASN A 159 10.15 20.09 -0.45
C ASN A 159 9.99 18.67 0.14
N MET A 160 8.90 18.49 0.88
CA MET A 160 8.57 17.26 1.59
C MET A 160 7.31 16.62 1.02
N HIS A 161 7.31 15.29 1.01
CA HIS A 161 6.21 14.45 0.58
C HIS A 161 5.36 14.02 1.77
N ALA A 162 4.07 13.81 1.51
CA ALA A 162 3.13 13.27 2.47
C ALA A 162 2.07 12.42 1.79
N THR A 163 1.32 11.65 2.58
CA THR A 163 0.12 10.94 2.13
C THR A 163 -1.07 11.39 2.97
N SER A 164 -2.21 11.68 2.33
CA SER A 164 -3.46 11.98 3.02
C SER A 164 -4.50 10.89 2.78
N PHE A 165 -5.12 10.40 3.86
CA PHE A 165 -6.18 9.41 3.80
C PHE A 165 -7.55 10.10 3.84
N ILE A 166 -8.39 9.82 2.84
CA ILE A 166 -9.60 10.60 2.57
C ILE A 166 -10.87 9.83 2.95
N ILE A 167 -11.72 10.46 3.75
CA ILE A 167 -13.10 10.04 4.00
C ILE A 167 -13.94 10.53 2.82
N THR A 168 -14.18 9.66 1.84
CA THR A 168 -14.70 10.08 0.53
C THR A 168 -16.12 10.65 0.58
N ASP A 169 -17.01 10.20 1.47
CA ASP A 169 -18.36 10.78 1.57
C ASP A 169 -18.34 12.19 2.13
N TYR A 170 -17.38 12.52 2.99
CA TYR A 170 -17.28 13.89 3.52
C TYR A 170 -16.90 14.87 2.41
N VAL A 171 -15.98 14.48 1.52
CA VAL A 171 -15.62 15.24 0.32
C VAL A 171 -16.81 15.33 -0.64
N ASN A 172 -17.44 14.20 -0.96
CA ASN A 172 -18.56 14.13 -1.91
C ASN A 172 -19.78 14.96 -1.46
N ASN A 173 -20.04 15.00 -0.16
CA ASN A 173 -21.15 15.75 0.42
C ASN A 173 -20.82 17.24 0.65
N GLY A 174 -19.59 17.68 0.34
CA GLY A 174 -19.15 19.05 0.55
C GLY A 174 -19.19 19.46 2.03
N GLN A 175 -18.83 18.54 2.92
CA GLN A 175 -18.83 18.80 4.36
C GLN A 175 -17.85 19.94 4.70
N GLY A 176 -18.31 20.88 5.54
CA GLY A 176 -17.48 22.00 5.98
C GLY A 176 -16.22 21.52 6.71
N GLY A 177 -15.08 22.19 6.48
CA GLY A 177 -13.80 21.83 7.10
C GLY A 177 -13.08 20.64 6.46
N ILE A 178 -13.64 20.05 5.40
CA ILE A 178 -13.07 18.93 4.65
C ILE A 178 -12.58 19.42 3.28
N LEU A 179 -11.57 18.73 2.74
CA LEU A 179 -11.04 18.99 1.41
C LEU A 179 -12.13 18.86 0.33
N THR A 180 -11.95 19.60 -0.76
CA THR A 180 -12.69 19.42 -2.02
C THR A 180 -11.88 18.57 -3.00
N TRP A 181 -12.55 17.94 -3.97
CA TRP A 181 -11.86 17.18 -5.02
C TRP A 181 -10.87 18.03 -5.82
N ASP A 182 -11.17 19.31 -6.05
CA ASP A 182 -10.26 20.22 -6.77
C ASP A 182 -8.97 20.48 -5.98
N GLN A 183 -9.07 20.70 -4.65
CA GLN A 183 -7.90 20.85 -3.79
C GLN A 183 -7.06 19.57 -3.72
N ILE A 184 -7.71 18.41 -3.67
CA ILE A 184 -7.03 17.10 -3.71
C ILE A 184 -6.27 16.94 -5.03
N LYS A 185 -6.90 17.24 -6.17
CA LYS A 185 -6.28 17.17 -7.50
C LYS A 185 -5.07 18.10 -7.61
N GLU A 186 -5.19 19.35 -7.16
CA GLU A 186 -4.06 20.31 -7.17
C GLU A 186 -2.86 19.80 -6.36
N MET A 187 -3.10 19.30 -5.14
CA MET A 187 -2.04 18.75 -4.29
C MET A 187 -1.39 17.51 -4.91
N LYS A 188 -2.18 16.66 -5.56
CA LYS A 188 -1.69 15.47 -6.28
C LYS A 188 -0.82 15.87 -7.47
N GLU A 189 -1.27 16.84 -8.27
CA GLU A 189 -0.56 17.33 -9.46
C GLU A 189 0.79 17.97 -9.11
N SER A 190 0.95 18.48 -7.90
CA SER A 190 2.23 18.98 -7.41
C SER A 190 3.27 17.88 -7.21
N GLY A 191 2.86 16.62 -7.15
CA GLY A 191 3.70 15.46 -6.84
C GLY A 191 4.14 15.36 -5.38
N LEU A 192 3.71 16.25 -4.48
CA LEU A 192 4.11 16.24 -3.07
C LEU A 192 3.13 15.49 -2.16
N VAL A 193 1.90 15.26 -2.62
CA VAL A 193 0.87 14.62 -1.80
C VAL A 193 0.26 13.43 -2.54
N ASP A 194 0.38 12.26 -1.94
CA ASP A 194 -0.34 11.05 -2.35
C ASP A 194 -1.66 10.93 -1.59
N PHE A 195 -2.64 10.23 -2.16
CA PHE A 195 -3.97 10.06 -1.55
C PHE A 195 -4.36 8.59 -1.42
N GLY A 196 -4.75 8.21 -0.21
CA GLY A 196 -5.26 6.88 0.14
C GLY A 196 -6.69 6.91 0.68
N SER A 197 -7.26 5.74 0.93
CA SER A 197 -8.62 5.60 1.48
C SER A 197 -8.65 5.74 3.00
N HIS A 198 -9.61 6.49 3.52
CA HIS A 198 -10.02 6.44 4.94
C HIS A 198 -11.48 5.97 5.09
N THR A 199 -11.88 5.03 4.22
CA THR A 199 -13.25 4.55 4.03
C THR A 199 -14.22 5.60 3.48
N ALA A 200 -15.48 5.21 3.29
CA ALA A 200 -16.48 6.10 2.73
C ALA A 200 -17.04 7.02 3.81
N GLN A 201 -17.54 6.43 4.89
CA GLN A 201 -18.27 7.12 5.96
C GLN A 201 -17.51 7.14 7.30
N HIS A 202 -16.26 6.68 7.34
CA HIS A 202 -15.42 6.64 8.54
C HIS A 202 -15.96 5.74 9.66
N PHE A 203 -16.60 4.62 9.29
CA PHE A 203 -17.04 3.63 10.27
C PHE A 203 -15.87 2.84 10.84
N ASP A 204 -16.00 2.50 12.12
CA ASP A 204 -15.17 1.50 12.76
C ASP A 204 -15.46 0.11 12.17
N LEU A 205 -14.62 -0.30 11.21
CA LEU A 205 -14.82 -1.51 10.41
C LEU A 205 -14.82 -2.78 11.28
N GLY A 206 -14.06 -2.79 12.38
CA GLY A 206 -13.99 -3.93 13.29
C GLY A 206 -15.33 -4.26 13.98
N LEU A 207 -16.24 -3.28 14.04
CA LEU A 207 -17.58 -3.41 14.60
C LEU A 207 -18.68 -3.59 13.54
N GLN A 208 -18.34 -3.51 12.25
CA GLN A 208 -19.30 -3.66 11.15
C GLN A 208 -19.41 -5.10 10.65
N THR A 209 -20.53 -5.41 9.98
CA THR A 209 -20.68 -6.67 9.23
C THR A 209 -19.74 -6.72 8.02
N ALA A 210 -19.39 -7.91 7.54
CA ALA A 210 -18.51 -8.07 6.38
C ALA A 210 -19.05 -7.36 5.12
N GLU A 211 -20.38 -7.35 4.94
CA GLU A 211 -21.04 -6.65 3.85
C GLU A 211 -20.84 -5.13 3.94
N GLN A 212 -21.04 -4.55 5.12
CA GLN A 212 -20.81 -3.11 5.35
C GLN A 212 -19.34 -2.74 5.19
N GLN A 213 -18.43 -3.58 5.68
CA GLN A 213 -17.00 -3.38 5.48
C GLN A 213 -16.65 -3.37 3.99
N GLN A 214 -17.21 -4.29 3.21
CA GLN A 214 -16.99 -4.33 1.77
C GLN A 214 -17.55 -3.10 1.06
N GLU A 215 -18.73 -2.62 1.43
CA GLU A 215 -19.31 -1.40 0.88
C GLU A 215 -18.42 -0.18 1.15
N GLU A 216 -18.02 0.03 2.41
CA GLU A 216 -17.13 1.12 2.84
C GLU A 216 -15.81 1.14 2.05
N LEU A 217 -15.17 -0.02 1.93
CA LEU A 217 -13.87 -0.18 1.29
C LEU A 217 -13.94 -0.04 -0.23
N LEU A 218 -14.97 -0.62 -0.86
CA LEU A 218 -15.16 -0.58 -2.30
C LEU A 218 -15.57 0.82 -2.77
N LYS A 219 -16.50 1.46 -2.05
CA LYS A 219 -17.00 2.79 -2.43
C LYS A 219 -15.89 3.83 -2.38
N SER A 220 -15.16 3.91 -1.27
CA SER A 220 -14.05 4.86 -1.11
C SER A 220 -12.94 4.67 -2.13
N LYS A 221 -12.56 3.41 -2.40
CA LYS A 221 -11.61 3.08 -3.47
C LYS A 221 -12.12 3.56 -4.84
N SER A 222 -13.39 3.29 -5.15
CA SER A 222 -13.98 3.65 -6.44
C SER A 222 -14.06 5.16 -6.65
N ASP A 223 -14.40 5.91 -5.59
CA ASP A 223 -14.46 7.37 -5.63
C ASP A 223 -13.07 7.97 -5.87
N LEU A 224 -12.04 7.51 -5.15
CA LEU A 224 -10.65 7.96 -5.33
C LEU A 224 -10.09 7.58 -6.71
N ASP A 225 -10.32 6.35 -7.17
CA ASP A 225 -9.83 5.85 -8.46
C ASP A 225 -10.43 6.66 -9.61
N LYS A 226 -11.72 6.97 -9.52
CA LYS A 226 -12.44 7.78 -10.50
C LYS A 226 -11.97 9.23 -10.48
N GLU A 227 -11.99 9.89 -9.32
CA GLU A 227 -11.72 11.33 -9.23
C GLU A 227 -10.26 11.66 -9.48
N LEU A 228 -9.33 10.78 -9.09
CA LEU A 228 -7.89 11.02 -9.21
C LEU A 228 -7.24 10.28 -10.38
N ASN A 229 -8.01 9.52 -11.16
CA ASN A 229 -7.53 8.65 -12.24
C ASN A 229 -6.32 7.80 -11.77
N GLN A 230 -6.53 7.05 -10.70
CA GLN A 230 -5.49 6.23 -10.05
C GLN A 230 -5.96 4.82 -9.74
N ASN A 231 -5.05 4.02 -9.21
CA ASN A 231 -5.38 2.77 -8.55
C ASN A 231 -5.00 2.89 -7.06
N THR A 232 -5.98 3.22 -6.24
CA THR A 232 -5.84 3.40 -4.79
C THR A 232 -5.54 2.07 -4.15
N ASP A 233 -4.38 1.95 -3.53
CA ASP A 233 -3.89 0.71 -2.94
C ASP A 233 -3.45 0.89 -1.48
N MET A 234 -3.73 2.05 -0.89
CA MET A 234 -3.45 2.33 0.52
C MET A 234 -4.74 2.62 1.29
N ILE A 235 -4.80 2.15 2.54
CA ILE A 235 -5.89 2.42 3.46
C ILE A 235 -5.37 2.82 4.85
N CYS A 236 -6.07 3.74 5.50
CA CYS A 236 -6.02 3.94 6.94
C CYS A 236 -7.34 3.46 7.53
N TYR A 237 -7.31 2.61 8.56
CA TYR A 237 -8.54 2.10 9.18
C TYR A 237 -9.02 3.05 10.27
N PRO A 238 -10.26 3.59 10.19
CA PRO A 238 -10.82 4.52 11.16
C PRO A 238 -10.69 4.03 12.60
N ALA A 239 -10.16 4.88 13.48
CA ALA A 239 -9.91 4.59 14.90
C ALA A 239 -9.13 3.29 15.16
N GLY A 240 -8.32 2.83 14.19
CA GLY A 240 -7.59 1.55 14.24
C GLY A 240 -8.49 0.32 14.23
N GLY A 241 -9.78 0.47 13.90
CA GLY A 241 -10.78 -0.58 13.93
C GLY A 241 -10.72 -1.47 12.70
N TYR A 242 -10.30 -2.72 12.87
CA TYR A 242 -10.34 -3.76 11.84
C TYR A 242 -10.52 -5.15 12.47
N ASN A 243 -10.90 -6.12 11.65
CA ASN A 243 -10.88 -7.55 11.98
C ASN A 243 -10.40 -8.38 10.77
N GLN A 244 -10.41 -9.71 10.88
CA GLN A 244 -9.91 -10.58 9.81
C GLN A 244 -10.72 -10.44 8.51
N ASP A 245 -12.03 -10.20 8.59
CA ASP A 245 -12.85 -9.95 7.41
C ASP A 245 -12.41 -8.66 6.73
N THR A 246 -12.10 -7.62 7.50
CA THR A 246 -11.60 -6.34 6.97
C THR A 246 -10.35 -6.54 6.13
N LEU A 247 -9.38 -7.28 6.67
CA LEU A 247 -8.11 -7.54 5.98
C LEU A 247 -8.32 -8.40 4.72
N ASN A 248 -9.17 -9.43 4.80
CA ASN A 248 -9.49 -10.30 3.67
C ASN A 248 -10.19 -9.53 2.54
N ILE A 249 -11.08 -8.60 2.89
CA ILE A 249 -11.79 -7.76 1.93
C ILE A 249 -10.82 -6.74 1.32
N ALA A 250 -9.98 -6.09 2.12
CA ALA A 250 -8.99 -5.14 1.65
C ALA A 250 -8.03 -5.78 0.63
N ASP A 251 -7.51 -6.96 0.92
CA ASP A 251 -6.65 -7.73 -0.01
C ASP A 251 -7.39 -8.06 -1.32
N LYS A 252 -8.63 -8.57 -1.24
CA LYS A 252 -9.45 -8.89 -2.43
C LYS A 252 -9.75 -7.66 -3.30
N LEU A 253 -9.92 -6.49 -2.69
CA LEU A 253 -10.12 -5.22 -3.39
C LEU A 253 -8.82 -4.63 -3.95
N GLY A 254 -7.67 -5.24 -3.65
CA GLY A 254 -6.38 -4.86 -4.22
C GLY A 254 -5.62 -3.81 -3.42
N TYR A 255 -6.04 -3.51 -2.18
CA TYR A 255 -5.20 -2.75 -1.26
C TYR A 255 -3.89 -3.51 -1.01
N LYS A 256 -2.78 -2.77 -1.01
CA LYS A 256 -1.43 -3.28 -0.80
C LYS A 256 -0.87 -2.85 0.55
N PHE A 257 -1.27 -1.69 1.03
CA PHE A 257 -0.80 -1.13 2.29
C PHE A 257 -1.97 -0.68 3.16
N GLY A 258 -1.87 -0.96 4.45
CA GLY A 258 -2.82 -0.55 5.46
C GLY A 258 -2.04 0.03 6.64
N VAL A 259 -2.38 1.23 7.08
CA VAL A 259 -1.76 1.85 8.25
C VAL A 259 -2.72 1.85 9.43
N LEU A 260 -2.16 1.69 10.63
CA LEU A 260 -2.91 1.56 11.87
C LEU A 260 -2.86 2.83 12.71
N ASP A 261 -3.88 3.01 13.53
CA ASP A 261 -3.84 3.92 14.65
C ASP A 261 -3.34 3.16 15.92
N PRO A 262 -2.25 3.60 16.58
CA PRO A 262 -1.78 2.98 17.83
C PRO A 262 -2.81 3.06 18.97
N GLY A 263 -2.87 2.00 19.77
CA GLY A 263 -3.69 1.90 20.99
C GLY A 263 -4.88 0.96 20.89
N ARG A 264 -5.28 0.55 19.67
CA ARG A 264 -6.35 -0.43 19.44
C ARG A 264 -5.82 -1.69 18.76
N ASN A 265 -6.47 -2.83 18.99
CA ASN A 265 -6.08 -4.13 18.41
C ASN A 265 -4.62 -4.54 18.71
N GLY A 266 -4.04 -4.00 19.79
CA GLY A 266 -2.64 -4.24 20.14
C GLY A 266 -1.62 -3.51 19.26
N ALA A 267 -2.06 -2.59 18.39
CA ALA A 267 -1.17 -1.74 17.62
C ALA A 267 -0.35 -0.86 18.57
N ILE A 268 0.97 -0.99 18.49
CA ILE A 268 1.93 -0.20 19.25
C ILE A 268 2.67 0.74 18.31
N GLU A 269 3.22 1.81 18.87
CA GLU A 269 4.08 2.71 18.11
C GLU A 269 5.44 2.04 17.86
N SER A 270 5.74 1.78 16.60
CA SER A 270 7.01 1.25 16.13
C SER A 270 7.23 1.60 14.67
N ASP A 271 8.47 1.43 14.19
CA ASP A 271 8.73 1.43 12.75
C ASP A 271 7.94 0.32 12.06
N ALA A 272 7.44 0.63 10.87
CA ALA A 272 6.79 -0.32 10.01
C ALA A 272 7.80 -1.20 9.30
N LYS A 273 7.52 -2.50 9.20
CA LYS A 273 8.35 -3.47 8.47
C LYS A 273 7.48 -4.50 7.76
N GLU A 274 8.06 -5.23 6.81
CA GLU A 274 7.34 -6.22 6.01
C GLU A 274 6.61 -7.25 6.88
N SER A 275 7.27 -7.70 7.95
CA SER A 275 6.79 -8.74 8.87
C SER A 275 5.63 -8.32 9.77
N ASP A 276 5.30 -7.03 9.86
CA ASP A 276 4.07 -6.57 10.52
C ASP A 276 2.81 -6.99 9.70
N GLY A 277 3.01 -7.30 8.41
CA GLY A 277 1.95 -7.45 7.43
C GLY A 277 1.63 -6.10 6.80
N LEU A 278 1.77 -6.00 5.48
CA LEU A 278 1.67 -4.72 4.77
C LEU A 278 0.31 -4.04 4.93
N LEU A 279 -0.75 -4.79 5.24
CA LEU A 279 -2.08 -4.25 5.54
C LEU A 279 -2.26 -3.79 6.99
N MET A 280 -1.22 -3.83 7.83
CA MET A 280 -1.28 -3.60 9.28
C MET A 280 -0.07 -2.83 9.81
N LEU A 281 0.43 -1.85 9.04
CA LEU A 281 1.64 -1.12 9.37
C LEU A 281 1.43 -0.20 10.59
N PRO A 282 2.31 -0.27 11.61
CA PRO A 282 2.27 0.60 12.77
C PRO A 282 2.66 2.04 12.40
N ARG A 283 2.25 2.99 13.25
CA ARG A 283 2.57 4.41 13.14
C ARG A 283 2.91 5.00 14.50
N TYR A 284 3.63 6.12 14.48
CA TYR A 284 3.82 6.99 15.64
C TYR A 284 2.76 8.09 15.64
N ARG A 285 1.97 8.21 16.71
CA ARG A 285 0.99 9.27 16.86
C ARG A 285 1.69 10.57 17.21
N MET A 286 1.52 11.56 16.36
CA MET A 286 2.02 12.90 16.64
C MET A 286 0.98 13.66 17.47
N LEU A 287 1.42 14.22 18.59
CA LEU A 287 0.63 15.02 19.51
C LEU A 287 1.10 16.48 19.46
N ASP A 288 0.24 17.41 19.91
CA ASP A 288 0.64 18.82 20.05
C ASP A 288 1.85 19.01 20.99
N THR A 289 2.00 18.09 21.93
CA THR A 289 3.13 18.06 22.87
C THR A 289 4.39 17.43 22.31
N THR A 290 4.35 16.79 21.13
CA THR A 290 5.53 16.15 20.54
C THR A 290 6.51 17.21 20.05
N THR A 291 7.59 17.42 20.81
CA THR A 291 8.62 18.38 20.44
C THR A 291 9.49 17.84 19.29
N PRO A 292 10.25 18.72 18.60
CA PRO A 292 11.23 18.26 17.61
C PRO A 292 12.25 17.24 18.16
N ASN A 293 12.64 17.36 19.43
CA ASN A 293 13.56 16.41 20.06
C ASN A 293 12.89 15.05 20.32
N ASP A 294 11.61 15.04 20.71
CA ASP A 294 10.87 13.80 20.91
C ASP A 294 10.67 13.08 19.58
N LEU A 295 10.31 13.83 18.52
CA LEU A 295 10.25 13.33 17.15
C LEU A 295 11.58 12.68 16.73
N LEU A 296 12.71 13.37 16.89
CA LEU A 296 14.00 12.80 16.49
C LEU A 296 14.36 11.55 17.29
N LYS A 297 14.04 11.50 18.59
CA LYS A 297 14.23 10.29 19.41
C LYS A 297 13.36 9.11 18.94
N MET A 298 12.12 9.37 18.51
CA MET A 298 11.27 8.34 17.90
C MET A 298 11.94 7.77 16.65
N LEU A 299 12.48 8.64 15.80
CA LEU A 299 13.11 8.27 14.52
C LEU A 299 14.55 7.72 14.64
N GLU A 300 15.21 7.88 15.79
CA GLU A 300 16.56 7.36 16.03
C GLU A 300 16.58 5.82 16.04
N GLN A 301 15.51 5.18 16.53
CA GLN A 301 15.37 3.72 16.57
C GLN A 301 15.39 3.10 15.16
N SER A 302 14.98 3.89 14.17
CA SER A 302 14.83 3.53 12.77
C SER A 302 16.09 3.74 11.95
N THR A 303 17.09 4.46 12.50
CA THR A 303 18.35 4.75 11.79
C THR A 303 19.29 3.55 11.69
N VAL A 304 18.93 2.40 12.26
CA VAL A 304 19.63 1.12 12.09
C VAL A 304 19.21 0.47 10.78
N TYR A 305 19.35 1.20 9.67
CA TYR A 305 19.24 0.62 8.34
C TYR A 305 20.53 -0.16 8.03
N ASN A 306 20.46 -1.47 8.20
CA ASN A 306 21.41 -2.48 7.71
C ASN A 306 22.89 -2.02 7.68
N THR A 307 23.48 -1.93 8.87
CA THR A 307 24.87 -1.48 9.06
C THR A 307 25.92 -2.52 8.65
N GLU A 308 25.56 -3.77 8.37
CA GLU A 308 26.53 -4.87 8.18
C GLU A 308 27.03 -5.09 6.75
N ASN A 309 27.25 -4.03 5.97
CA ASN A 309 28.07 -4.17 4.76
C ASN A 309 28.83 -2.87 4.47
N THR A 310 29.89 -2.63 5.24
CA THR A 310 31.01 -1.80 4.77
C THR A 310 31.87 -2.64 3.84
N ILE A 311 31.98 -2.19 2.59
CA ILE A 311 33.09 -2.59 1.72
C ILE A 311 34.34 -2.00 2.39
N GLU A 312 35.14 -2.83 3.03
CA GLU A 312 36.56 -2.49 3.24
C GLU A 312 37.14 -2.19 1.86
N LYS A 313 37.51 -0.93 1.64
CA LYS A 313 38.35 -0.51 0.52
C LYS A 313 39.81 -0.60 0.93
#